data_AF-A0A0A9EQZ3-F1
#
_entry.id   AF-A0A0A9EQZ3-F1
#
_cell.length_a   1.000
_cell.length_b   1.000
_cell.length_c   1.000
_cell.angle_alpha   90.00
_cell.angle_beta   90.00
_cell.angle_gamma   90.00
#
_symmetry.space_group_name_H-M   'P 1'
#
loop_
_entity.id
_entity.type
_entity.pdbx_description
1 polymer ?
#
loop_
_entity_poly.entity_id
_entity_poly.type
_entity_poly.pdbx_seq_one_letter_code
_entity_poly.pdbx_strand_id
1 'polypeptide(L)'
;MAQLSPSPAAAPVRRWADLPVDIALAIASRLQEADVCALGGCSRSWRSACDADCVWERLFRRRWPTAAAEAAAGGGEGPSHVQGWKALYINQHRRMAIVMSNVVEFVESSMHNSFSCFQ
;
A
#
# COMPACT_ATOMS: atom_id res chain seq x y z
N MET A 1 41.32 14.87 42.23
CA MET A 1 41.31 13.88 41.13
C MET A 1 39.92 13.27 41.06
N ALA A 2 39.05 13.78 40.17
CA ALA A 2 37.72 13.23 39.97
C ALA A 2 37.82 12.07 38.96
N GLN A 3 37.47 10.86 39.38
CA GLN A 3 37.41 9.70 38.49
C GLN A 3 36.20 9.85 37.55
N LEU A 4 36.48 9.91 36.24
CA LEU A 4 35.47 9.73 35.20
C LEU A 4 35.00 8.27 35.25
N SER A 5 33.75 8.08 35.63
CA SER A 5 33.10 6.76 35.55
C SER A 5 33.09 6.28 34.08
N PRO A 6 33.34 4.99 33.81
CA PRO A 6 33.30 4.47 32.44
C PRO A 6 31.88 4.55 31.88
N SER A 7 31.75 5.21 30.73
CA SER A 7 30.51 5.31 29.94
C SER A 7 29.94 3.90 29.68
N PRO A 8 28.63 3.66 29.89
CA PRO A 8 28.04 2.36 29.62
C PRO A 8 28.25 2.01 28.14
N ALA A 9 28.87 0.86 27.89
CA ALA A 9 29.14 0.34 26.56
C ALA A 9 27.89 0.50 25.67
N ALA A 10 28.03 1.27 24.58
CA ALA A 10 26.95 1.56 23.67
C ALA A 10 26.29 0.25 23.23
N ALA A 11 25.00 0.10 23.54
CA ALA A 11 24.21 -1.01 23.01
C ALA A 11 24.40 -1.05 21.48
N PRO A 12 24.54 -2.24 20.86
CA PRO A 12 24.71 -2.32 19.42
C PRO A 12 23.53 -1.62 18.76
N VAL A 13 23.82 -0.63 17.90
CA VAL A 13 22.82 0.08 17.12
C VAL A 13 22.19 -0.94 16.19
N ARG A 14 21.03 -1.49 16.58
CA ARG A 14 20.25 -2.39 15.74
C ARG A 14 19.75 -1.60 14.54
N ARG A 15 20.17 -1.99 13.35
CA ARG A 15 19.71 -1.36 12.12
C ARG A 15 18.39 -1.99 11.72
N TRP A 16 17.49 -1.19 11.17
CA TRP A 16 16.25 -1.69 10.56
C TRP A 16 16.52 -2.70 9.43
N ALA A 17 17.70 -2.66 8.83
CA ALA A 17 18.15 -3.61 7.81
C ALA A 17 18.43 -5.02 8.36
N ASP A 18 18.68 -5.16 9.67
CA ASP A 18 18.98 -6.43 10.32
C ASP A 18 17.70 -7.12 10.83
N LEU A 19 16.54 -6.53 10.55
CA LEU A 19 15.25 -7.04 10.98
C LEU A 19 14.91 -8.34 10.22
N PRO A 20 14.42 -9.39 10.91
CA PRO A 20 13.88 -10.57 10.27
C PRO A 20 12.80 -10.24 9.23
N VAL A 21 12.81 -10.97 8.12
CA VAL A 21 11.95 -10.71 6.96
C VAL A 21 10.45 -10.76 7.31
N ASP A 22 10.06 -11.68 8.18
CA ASP A 22 8.70 -11.85 8.68
C ASP A 22 8.20 -10.62 9.44
N ILE A 23 9.06 -9.98 10.25
CA ILE A 23 8.70 -8.76 10.97
C ILE A 23 8.63 -7.58 9.99
N ALA A 24 9.55 -7.48 9.03
CA ALA A 24 9.49 -6.45 7.99
C ALA A 24 8.19 -6.55 7.17
N LEU A 25 7.81 -7.77 6.78
CA LEU A 25 6.54 -8.05 6.10
C LEU A 25 5.34 -7.70 6.97
N ALA A 26 5.37 -8.03 8.27
CA ALA A 26 4.30 -7.70 9.21
C ALA A 26 4.13 -6.18 9.39
N ILE A 27 5.22 -5.42 9.41
CA ILE A 27 5.20 -3.96 9.44
C ILE A 27 4.61 -3.42 8.12
N ALA A 28 5.17 -3.82 6.97
CA ALA A 28 4.70 -3.37 5.65
C ALA A 28 3.20 -3.67 5.43
N SER A 29 2.74 -4.85 5.88
CA SER A 29 1.34 -5.30 5.81
C SER A 29 0.34 -4.44 6.62
N ARG A 30 0.82 -3.63 7.58
CA ARG A 30 -0.03 -2.77 8.42
C ARG A 30 -0.12 -1.35 7.91
N LEU A 31 0.79 -0.95 7.03
CA LEU A 31 0.90 0.39 6.49
C LEU A 31 -0.15 0.65 5.39
N GLN A 32 -0.36 1.92 5.06
CA GLN A 32 -1.12 2.31 3.88
C GLN A 32 -0.21 2.28 2.64
N GLU A 33 -0.81 2.26 1.44
CA GLU A 33 -0.08 2.24 0.16
C GLU A 33 1.03 3.29 0.08
N ALA A 34 0.73 4.55 0.44
CA ALA A 34 1.70 5.64 0.37
C ALA A 34 2.93 5.37 1.27
N ASP A 35 2.69 4.89 2.48
CA ASP A 35 3.75 4.56 3.43
C ASP A 35 4.56 3.33 2.99
N VAL A 36 3.91 2.33 2.38
CA VAL A 36 4.58 1.15 1.80
C VAL A 36 5.53 1.58 0.68
N CYS A 37 5.09 2.49 -0.20
CA CYS A 37 5.91 3.06 -1.26
C CYS A 37 7.08 3.88 -0.71
N ALA A 38 6.84 4.74 0.29
CA ALA A 38 7.88 5.55 0.93
C ALA A 38 8.94 4.66 1.62
N LEU A 39 8.51 3.67 2.39
CA LEU A 39 9.38 2.75 3.12
C LEU A 39 10.23 1.88 2.19
N GLY A 40 9.64 1.41 1.08
CA GLY A 40 10.38 0.70 0.03
C GLY A 40 11.46 1.55 -0.67
N GLY A 41 11.32 2.88 -0.62
CA GLY A 41 12.32 3.83 -1.08
C GLY A 41 13.54 3.95 -0.15
N CYS A 42 13.39 3.66 1.14
CA CYS A 42 14.43 3.90 2.15
C CYS A 42 15.60 2.91 2.09
N SER A 43 15.39 1.67 1.66
CA SER A 43 16.46 0.65 1.59
C SER A 43 16.09 -0.53 0.69
N ARG A 44 17.07 -1.37 0.32
CA ARG A 44 16.83 -2.58 -0.49
C ARG A 44 16.05 -3.67 0.27
N SER A 45 16.31 -3.85 1.57
CA SER A 45 15.59 -4.84 2.39
C SER A 45 14.12 -4.48 2.52
N TRP A 46 13.84 -3.21 2.83
CA TRP A 46 12.46 -2.70 2.84
C TRP A 46 11.82 -2.73 1.46
N ARG A 47 12.56 -2.46 0.38
CA ARG A 47 12.02 -2.61 -0.98
C ARG A 47 11.52 -4.02 -1.23
N SER A 48 12.30 -5.05 -0.88
CA SER A 48 11.88 -6.44 -1.05
C SER A 48 10.66 -6.81 -0.18
N ALA A 49 10.59 -6.30 1.05
CA ALA A 49 9.44 -6.54 1.92
C ALA A 49 8.17 -5.82 1.43
N CYS A 50 8.29 -4.57 0.98
CA CYS A 50 7.19 -3.77 0.43
C CYS A 50 6.72 -4.28 -0.94
N ASP A 51 7.56 -5.00 -1.68
CA ASP A 51 7.20 -5.59 -2.97
C ASP A 51 6.54 -6.98 -2.85
N ALA A 52 6.52 -7.55 -1.64
CA ALA A 52 5.96 -8.88 -1.41
C ALA A 52 4.45 -8.92 -1.63
N ASP A 53 3.99 -9.95 -2.35
CA ASP A 53 2.58 -10.11 -2.74
C ASP A 53 1.61 -10.11 -1.55
N CYS A 54 1.99 -10.70 -0.42
CA CYS A 54 1.16 -10.75 0.78
C CYS A 54 0.84 -9.37 1.36
N VAL A 55 1.72 -8.38 1.16
CA VAL A 55 1.49 -6.98 1.56
C VAL A 55 0.37 -6.39 0.69
N TRP A 56 0.47 -6.56 -0.63
CA TRP A 56 -0.50 -6.03 -1.59
C TRP A 56 -1.84 -6.75 -1.53
N GLU A 57 -1.86 -8.06 -1.27
CA GLU A 57 -3.08 -8.84 -1.01
C GLU A 57 -3.87 -8.23 0.17
N ARG A 58 -3.16 -7.96 1.28
CA ARG A 58 -3.78 -7.41 2.48
C ARG A 58 -4.28 -5.98 2.26
N LEU A 59 -3.50 -5.15 1.56
CA LEU A 59 -3.91 -3.81 1.15
C LEU A 59 -5.17 -3.86 0.27
N PHE A 60 -5.19 -4.76 -0.70
CA PHE A 60 -6.31 -4.94 -1.62
C PHE A 60 -7.59 -5.34 -0.86
N ARG A 61 -7.51 -6.35 0.00
CA ARG A 61 -8.64 -6.79 0.85
C ARG A 61 -9.16 -5.70 1.76
N ARG A 62 -8.28 -4.86 2.32
CA ARG A 62 -8.68 -3.74 3.19
C ARG A 62 -9.39 -2.63 2.43
N ARG A 63 -8.94 -2.35 1.19
CA ARG A 63 -9.48 -1.24 0.39
C ARG A 63 -10.73 -1.62 -0.39
N TRP A 64 -10.78 -2.84 -0.93
CA TRP A 64 -11.89 -3.36 -1.74
C TRP A 64 -12.32 -4.76 -1.28
N PRO A 65 -12.99 -4.90 -0.13
CA PRO A 65 -13.39 -6.19 0.42
C PRO A 65 -14.22 -7.04 -0.56
N THR A 66 -15.18 -6.42 -1.26
CA THR A 66 -16.05 -7.10 -2.23
C THR A 66 -15.25 -7.58 -3.45
N ALA A 67 -14.42 -6.72 -4.04
CA ALA A 67 -13.59 -7.10 -5.19
C ALA A 67 -12.57 -8.20 -4.82
N ALA A 68 -12.12 -8.23 -3.56
CA ALA A 68 -11.24 -9.27 -3.07
C ALA A 68 -11.96 -10.61 -2.86
N ALA A 69 -13.23 -10.59 -2.45
CA ALA A 69 -14.06 -11.79 -2.41
C ALA A 69 -14.28 -12.35 -3.82
N GLU A 70 -14.59 -11.51 -4.81
CA GLU A 70 -14.72 -11.90 -6.22
C GLU A 70 -13.41 -12.47 -6.77
N ALA A 71 -12.28 -11.81 -6.52
CA ALA A 71 -10.96 -12.28 -6.93
C ALA A 71 -10.55 -13.60 -6.26
N ALA A 72 -11.11 -13.93 -5.09
CA ALA A 72 -10.88 -15.19 -4.39
C ALA A 72 -11.90 -16.29 -4.78
N ALA A 73 -13.11 -15.90 -5.17
CA ALA A 73 -14.21 -16.81 -5.53
C ALA A 73 -14.18 -17.23 -7.00
N GLY A 74 -13.52 -16.46 -7.88
CA GLY A 74 -13.20 -16.86 -9.24
C GLY A 74 -12.31 -18.11 -9.26
N GLY A 75 -12.93 -19.29 -9.32
CA GLY A 75 -12.25 -20.58 -9.28
C GLY A 75 -11.30 -20.78 -10.45
N GLY A 76 -10.01 -20.63 -10.19
CA GLY A 76 -8.92 -20.97 -11.11
C GLY A 76 -7.95 -19.82 -11.23
N GLU A 77 -6.92 -19.84 -10.38
CA GLU A 77 -5.86 -18.82 -10.30
C GLU A 77 -6.34 -17.51 -9.67
N GLY A 78 -6.33 -17.48 -8.33
CA GLY A 78 -5.92 -16.24 -7.65
C GLY A 78 -4.65 -15.72 -8.33
N PRO A 79 -4.40 -14.39 -8.35
CA PRO A 79 -3.44 -13.71 -9.21
C PRO A 79 -2.35 -14.68 -9.67
N SER A 80 -2.39 -15.10 -10.94
CA SER A 80 -1.45 -16.13 -11.41
C SER A 80 -0.05 -15.71 -10.95
N HIS A 81 0.86 -16.65 -10.69
CA HIS A 81 2.23 -16.28 -10.27
C HIS A 81 2.89 -15.26 -11.24
N VAL A 82 2.32 -15.09 -12.44
CA VAL A 82 2.66 -14.09 -13.46
C VAL A 82 2.02 -12.71 -13.22
N GLN A 83 0.82 -12.60 -12.65
CA GLN A 83 0.14 -11.35 -12.26
C GLN A 83 -0.04 -11.26 -10.75
N GLY A 84 1.02 -10.93 -9.99
CA GLY A 84 0.95 -10.80 -8.53
C GLY A 84 -0.10 -9.79 -8.01
N TRP A 85 -0.41 -9.86 -6.72
CA TRP A 85 -1.40 -9.01 -6.04
C TRP A 85 -1.12 -7.52 -6.20
N LYS A 86 0.16 -7.14 -6.32
CA LYS A 86 0.57 -5.77 -6.60
C LYS A 86 -0.01 -5.24 -7.92
N ALA A 87 0.02 -6.06 -8.98
CA ALA A 87 -0.50 -5.67 -10.28
C ALA A 87 -2.02 -5.50 -10.23
N LEU A 88 -2.72 -6.42 -9.56
CA LEU A 88 -4.16 -6.31 -9.33
C LEU A 88 -4.52 -5.03 -8.55
N TYR A 89 -3.76 -4.71 -7.50
CA TYR A 89 -3.97 -3.47 -6.73
C TYR A 89 -3.84 -2.24 -7.62
N ILE A 90 -2.76 -2.12 -8.40
CA ILE A 90 -2.51 -0.97 -9.28
C ILE A 90 -3.62 -0.84 -10.33
N ASN A 91 -4.01 -1.95 -10.98
CA ASN A 91 -5.05 -1.94 -12.01
C ASN A 91 -6.41 -1.53 -11.43
N GLN A 92 -6.79 -2.09 -10.29
CA GLN A 92 -8.05 -1.73 -9.62
C GLN A 92 -8.04 -0.28 -9.14
N HIS A 93 -6.93 0.19 -8.59
CA HIS A 93 -6.77 1.58 -8.16
C HIS A 93 -7.00 2.54 -9.33
N ARG A 94 -6.35 2.29 -10.49
CA ARG A 94 -6.52 3.08 -11.71
C ARG A 94 -7.97 3.08 -12.21
N ARG A 95 -8.62 1.91 -12.23
CA ARG A 95 -10.04 1.80 -12.63
C ARG A 95 -10.93 2.65 -11.74
N MET A 96 -10.75 2.57 -10.42
CA MET A 96 -11.53 3.36 -9.47
C MET A 96 -11.29 4.86 -9.63
N ALA A 97 -10.05 5.29 -9.88
CA ALA A 97 -9.73 6.70 -10.13
C ALA A 97 -10.47 7.25 -11.37
N ILE A 98 -10.52 6.48 -12.46
CA ILE A 98 -11.26 6.86 -13.67
C ILE A 98 -12.76 6.97 -13.38
N VAL A 99 -13.35 5.98 -12.69
CA VAL A 99 -14.77 6.02 -12.32
C VAL A 99 -15.09 7.25 -11.47
N MET A 100 -14.24 7.58 -10.50
CA MET A 100 -14.43 8.77 -9.68
C MET A 100 -14.34 10.07 -10.51
N SER A 101 -13.41 10.16 -11.46
CA SER A 101 -13.29 11.31 -12.36
C SER A 101 -14.59 11.55 -13.15
N ASN A 102 -15.16 10.48 -13.71
CA ASN A 102 -16.40 10.59 -14.50
C ASN A 102 -17.59 11.06 -13.63
N VAL A 103 -17.65 10.62 -12.36
CA VAL A 103 -18.69 11.07 -11.43
C VAL A 103 -18.52 12.55 -11.09
N VAL A 104 -17.29 13.01 -10.87
CA VAL A 104 -17.00 14.43 -10.61
C VAL A 104 -17.43 15.28 -11.81
N GLU A 105 -17.01 14.89 -13.03
CA GLU A 105 -17.38 15.60 -14.26
C GLU A 105 -18.90 15.64 -14.46
N PHE A 106 -19.60 14.53 -14.17
CA PHE A 106 -21.06 14.48 -14.24
C PHE A 106 -21.74 15.42 -13.25
N VAL A 107 -21.27 15.46 -11.99
CA VAL A 107 -21.80 16.35 -10.95
C VAL A 107 -21.55 17.81 -11.33
N GLU A 108 -20.34 18.14 -11.78
CA GLU A 108 -20.00 19.48 -12.25
C GLU A 108 -20.88 19.90 -13.44
N SER A 109 -21.03 19.04 -14.45
CA SER A 109 -21.87 19.31 -15.63
C SER A 109 -23.33 19.52 -15.27
N SER A 110 -23.85 18.71 -14.34
CA SER A 110 -25.22 18.84 -13.85
C SER A 110 -25.44 20.15 -13.12
N MET A 111 -24.49 20.58 -12.29
CA MET A 111 -24.54 21.89 -11.63
C MET A 111 -24.51 23.03 -12.65
N HIS A 112 -23.57 23.00 -13.62
CA HIS A 112 -23.46 24.04 -14.65
C HIS A 112 -24.72 24.12 -15.54
N ASN A 113 -25.33 22.99 -15.91
CA ASN A 113 -26.57 22.95 -16.69
C ASN A 113 -27.82 23.40 -15.90
N SER A 114 -27.80 23.25 -14.57
CA SER A 114 -28.89 23.70 -13.70
C SER A 114 -28.95 25.22 -13.59
N PHE A 115 -27.79 25.90 -13.61
CA PHE A 115 -27.70 27.36 -13.56
C PHE A 115 -28.01 28.04 -14.91
N SER A 116 -27.79 27.36 -16.04
CA SER A 116 -28.11 27.90 -17.37
C SER A 116 -29.59 27.85 -17.74
N CYS A 117 -30.42 27.08 -17.02
CA CYS A 117 -31.88 27.07 -17.20
C CYS A 117 -32.61 28.22 -16.46
N PHE A 118 -31.93 29.00 -15.63
CA PHE A 118 -32.52 30.12 -14.87
C PHE A 118 -32.20 31.51 -15.46
N GLN A 119 -31.69 31.57 -16.69
CA GLN A 119 -31.38 32.81 -17.43
C GLN A 119 -32.13 32.84 -18.76
#